data_AF-A0A350NYP9-F1
#
_entry.id   AF-A0A350NYP9-F1
#
_cell.length_a   1.000
_cell.length_b   1.000
_cell.length_c   1.000
_cell.angle_alpha   90.00
_cell.angle_beta   90.00
_cell.angle_gamma   90.00
#
_symmetry.space_group_name_H-M   'P 1'
#
loop_
_entity.id
_entity.type
_entity.pdbx_description
1 polymer ?
#
loop_
_entity_poly.entity_id
_entity_poly.type
_entity_poly.pdbx_seq_one_letter_code
_entity_poly.pdbx_strand_id
1 'polypeptide(L)'
;MGLLVDGNWVDKWYNTKKNGGKFERQASKFRHSIGEGNSRYLPESNRYHLYVSLACPWAHRALIFRKLKGLENHIDVSVVHPHMLEAGWKFAPYPGSTGDKLYGYDYLHQVYTLEKDDITTRVTVPVLWDKHTKTIVNNESADIIRIFNHRFNALTGNEDDYYPEQLCAQIDEINHEIYHNVNNGVYKAG
;
A
#
# COMPACT_ATOMS: atom_id res chain seq x y z
N MET A 1 -16.61 2.72 0.04
CA MET A 1 -15.45 2.00 -0.54
C MET A 1 -15.96 1.27 -1.78
N GLY A 2 -15.69 1.84 -2.95
CA GLY A 2 -15.99 1.22 -4.23
C GLY A 2 -14.90 0.28 -4.71
N LEU A 3 -14.98 -0.12 -5.96
CA LEU A 3 -14.02 -0.95 -6.67
C LEU A 3 -13.99 -0.56 -8.14
N LEU A 4 -12.92 -0.90 -8.84
CA LEU A 4 -12.89 -0.93 -10.29
C LEU A 4 -13.50 -2.25 -10.78
N VAL A 5 -14.33 -2.18 -11.82
CA VAL A 5 -14.82 -3.30 -12.61
C VAL A 5 -14.55 -2.96 -14.07
N ASP A 6 -13.67 -3.73 -14.70
CA ASP A 6 -13.21 -3.55 -16.08
C ASP A 6 -12.80 -2.10 -16.35
N GLY A 7 -11.99 -1.53 -15.44
CA GLY A 7 -11.51 -0.15 -15.54
C GLY A 7 -12.48 0.93 -15.05
N ASN A 8 -13.75 0.59 -14.83
CA ASN A 8 -14.77 1.56 -14.48
C ASN A 8 -15.00 1.58 -12.96
N TRP A 9 -15.05 2.78 -12.37
CA TRP A 9 -15.33 2.92 -10.96
C TRP A 9 -16.78 2.58 -10.64
N VAL A 10 -16.97 1.70 -9.66
CA VAL A 10 -18.28 1.31 -9.14
C VAL A 10 -18.30 1.57 -7.64
N ASP A 11 -19.18 2.47 -7.20
CA ASP A 11 -19.38 2.72 -5.77
C ASP A 11 -20.24 1.60 -5.14
N LYS A 12 -19.58 0.47 -4.87
CA LYS A 12 -20.21 -0.70 -4.26
C LYS A 12 -19.38 -1.22 -3.09
N TRP A 13 -20.00 -1.20 -1.91
CA TRP A 13 -19.41 -1.78 -0.70
C TRP A 13 -19.24 -3.30 -0.80
N TYR A 14 -18.52 -3.89 0.15
CA TYR A 14 -18.41 -5.34 0.30
C TYR A 14 -19.81 -5.97 0.43
N ASN A 15 -20.03 -7.08 -0.27
CA ASN A 15 -21.32 -7.76 -0.26
C ASN A 15 -21.44 -8.65 0.98
N THR A 16 -21.69 -8.02 2.13
CA THR A 16 -21.88 -8.73 3.41
C THR A 16 -23.11 -9.63 3.40
N LYS A 17 -24.14 -9.32 2.58
CA LYS A 17 -25.34 -10.16 2.44
C LYS A 17 -25.03 -11.56 1.90
N LYS A 18 -24.07 -11.69 0.98
CA LYS A 18 -23.64 -13.00 0.45
C LYS A 18 -22.93 -13.88 1.50
N ASN A 19 -22.38 -13.26 2.55
CA ASN A 19 -21.57 -13.93 3.58
C ASN A 19 -22.26 -13.94 4.95
N GLY A 20 -23.60 -13.89 4.98
CA GLY A 20 -24.37 -13.93 6.23
C GLY A 20 -24.07 -12.75 7.17
N GLY A 21 -23.77 -11.58 6.63
CA GLY A 21 -23.41 -10.37 7.38
C GLY A 21 -21.92 -10.21 7.66
N LYS A 22 -21.08 -11.22 7.39
CA LYS A 22 -19.63 -11.16 7.68
C LYS A 22 -18.89 -10.21 6.74
N PHE A 23 -18.02 -9.39 7.31
CA PHE A 23 -17.00 -8.67 6.56
C PHE A 23 -15.86 -9.62 6.15
N GLU A 24 -15.63 -9.75 4.85
CA GLU A 24 -14.50 -10.47 4.29
C GLU A 24 -13.61 -9.51 3.49
N ARG A 25 -12.39 -9.31 3.99
CA ARG A 25 -11.39 -8.48 3.32
C ARG A 25 -10.87 -9.21 2.09
N GLN A 26 -10.93 -8.56 0.93
CA GLN A 26 -10.29 -9.08 -0.28
C GLN A 26 -8.77 -8.94 -0.18
N ALA A 27 -8.05 -9.98 -0.61
CA ALA A 27 -6.60 -9.97 -0.64
C ALA A 27 -6.05 -8.94 -1.63
N SER A 28 -4.90 -8.35 -1.30
CA SER A 28 -4.13 -7.44 -2.15
C SER A 28 -3.66 -8.16 -3.42
N LYS A 29 -3.83 -7.52 -4.60
CA LYS A 29 -3.53 -8.15 -5.90
C LYS A 29 -2.07 -8.03 -6.34
N PHE A 30 -1.41 -6.91 -6.02
CA PHE A 30 -0.06 -6.61 -6.47
C PHE A 30 0.93 -7.04 -5.39
N ARG A 31 1.73 -8.06 -5.69
CA ARG A 31 2.61 -8.75 -4.74
C ARG A 31 4.05 -8.87 -5.25
N HIS A 32 4.49 -7.97 -6.14
CA HIS A 32 5.88 -7.99 -6.58
C HIS A 32 6.83 -7.47 -5.49
N SER A 33 8.11 -7.81 -5.62
CA SER A 33 9.17 -7.35 -4.73
C SER A 33 10.23 -6.58 -5.52
N ILE A 34 11.06 -5.83 -4.79
CA ILE A 34 12.25 -5.17 -5.34
C ILE A 34 13.43 -6.11 -5.11
N GLY A 35 14.27 -6.30 -6.13
CA GLY A 35 15.37 -7.26 -6.12
C GLY A 35 16.63 -6.72 -6.77
N GLU A 36 17.62 -7.57 -6.97
CA GLU A 36 18.93 -7.19 -7.51
C GLU A 36 19.15 -7.76 -8.92
N GLY A 37 20.24 -7.35 -9.58
CA GLY A 37 20.66 -7.88 -10.88
C GLY A 37 19.63 -7.64 -11.99
N ASN A 38 19.06 -8.71 -12.53
CA ASN A 38 18.08 -8.66 -13.64
C ASN A 38 16.63 -8.52 -13.15
N SER A 39 16.40 -8.15 -11.88
CA SER A 39 15.06 -7.89 -11.36
C SER A 39 14.39 -6.75 -12.14
N ARG A 40 13.10 -6.90 -12.44
CA ARG A 40 12.27 -5.84 -13.06
C ARG A 40 12.29 -4.55 -12.22
N TYR A 41 12.34 -4.69 -10.90
CA TYR A 41 12.35 -3.60 -9.94
C TYR A 41 13.67 -3.63 -9.17
N LEU A 42 14.52 -2.60 -9.36
CA LEU A 42 15.82 -2.45 -8.71
C LEU A 42 15.77 -1.35 -7.65
N PRO A 43 16.42 -1.52 -6.47
CA PRO A 43 16.40 -0.55 -5.39
C PRO A 43 17.21 0.69 -5.76
N GLU A 44 16.55 1.63 -6.42
CA GLU A 44 17.15 2.86 -6.92
C GLU A 44 16.53 4.08 -6.20
N SER A 45 17.39 5.04 -5.84
CA SER A 45 16.95 6.30 -5.27
C SER A 45 16.09 7.06 -6.28
N ASN A 46 15.03 7.72 -5.81
CA ASN A 46 14.11 8.51 -6.63
C ASN A 46 13.37 7.71 -7.72
N ARG A 47 13.35 6.38 -7.67
CA ARG A 47 12.57 5.55 -8.60
C ARG A 47 11.15 5.26 -8.10
N TYR A 48 10.98 5.08 -6.79
CA TYR A 48 9.73 4.63 -6.21
C TYR A 48 8.92 5.76 -5.61
N HIS A 49 7.60 5.56 -5.57
CA HIS A 49 6.65 6.48 -4.97
C HIS A 49 5.63 5.73 -4.13
N LEU A 50 5.25 6.29 -2.99
CA LEU A 50 4.29 5.68 -2.08
C LEU A 50 3.01 6.52 -2.01
N TYR A 51 1.87 5.91 -2.34
CA TYR A 51 0.56 6.51 -2.11
C TYR A 51 -0.02 6.01 -0.79
N VAL A 52 -0.44 6.93 0.08
CA VAL A 52 -0.91 6.62 1.44
C VAL A 52 -2.11 7.46 1.83
N SER A 53 -2.85 6.99 2.84
CA SER A 53 -3.73 7.82 3.67
C SER A 53 -3.18 7.83 5.09
N LEU A 54 -3.09 9.02 5.70
CA LEU A 54 -2.67 9.15 7.11
C LEU A 54 -3.70 8.55 8.09
N ALA A 55 -4.94 8.32 7.64
CA ALA A 55 -5.98 7.68 8.44
C ALA A 55 -5.94 6.14 8.38
N CYS A 56 -5.17 5.55 7.46
CA CYS A 56 -5.17 4.10 7.25
C CYS A 56 -4.04 3.41 8.04
N PRO A 57 -4.35 2.50 8.99
CA PRO A 57 -3.31 1.84 9.78
C PRO A 57 -2.39 0.95 8.92
N TRP A 58 -2.90 0.38 7.82
CA TRP A 58 -2.11 -0.41 6.89
C TRP A 58 -1.07 0.45 6.15
N ALA A 59 -1.47 1.66 5.72
CA ALA A 59 -0.55 2.58 5.06
C ALA A 59 0.44 3.20 6.05
N HIS A 60 0.01 3.39 7.29
CA HIS A 60 0.85 3.92 8.36
C HIS A 60 2.07 3.03 8.63
N ARG A 61 1.94 1.70 8.54
CA ARG A 61 3.08 0.76 8.64
C ARG A 61 4.19 1.09 7.66
N ALA A 62 3.85 1.36 6.40
CA ALA A 62 4.82 1.72 5.37
C ALA A 62 5.49 3.08 5.66
N LEU A 63 4.74 4.05 6.19
CA LEU A 63 5.30 5.35 6.60
C LEU A 63 6.28 5.23 7.77
N ILE A 64 5.97 4.37 8.76
CA ILE A 64 6.87 4.08 9.88
C ILE A 64 8.16 3.46 9.37
N PHE A 65 8.08 2.41 8.55
CA PHE A 65 9.29 1.79 7.97
C PHE A 65 10.09 2.74 7.08
N ARG A 66 9.40 3.61 6.32
CA ARG A 66 10.07 4.65 5.52
C ARG A 66 10.92 5.58 6.39
N LYS A 67 10.45 5.93 7.59
CA LYS A 67 11.20 6.74 8.56
C LYS A 67 12.32 5.94 9.23
N LEU A 68 11.99 4.77 9.79
CA LEU A 68 12.95 3.91 10.50
C LEU A 68 14.15 3.53 9.62
N LYS A 69 13.91 3.26 8.34
CA LYS A 69 14.95 2.86 7.37
C LYS A 69 15.59 4.03 6.63
N GLY A 70 15.29 5.28 6.98
CA GLY A 70 15.89 6.46 6.36
C GLY A 70 15.56 6.65 4.87
N LEU A 71 14.39 6.19 4.42
CA LEU A 71 14.01 6.15 3.00
C LEU A 71 13.40 7.45 2.47
N GLU A 72 13.44 8.51 3.27
CA GLU A 72 12.67 9.72 3.00
C GLU A 72 13.14 10.49 1.78
N ASN A 73 14.44 10.48 1.54
CA ASN A 73 15.08 11.11 0.39
C ASN A 73 15.11 10.20 -0.85
N HIS A 74 14.62 8.96 -0.73
CA HIS A 74 14.68 7.94 -1.79
C HIS A 74 13.31 7.57 -2.34
N ILE A 75 12.27 7.63 -1.50
CA ILE A 75 10.90 7.26 -1.83
C ILE A 75 9.98 8.43 -1.52
N ASP A 76 9.43 9.03 -2.58
CA ASP A 76 8.47 10.12 -2.49
C ASP A 76 7.11 9.62 -1.98
N VAL A 77 6.30 10.53 -1.43
CA VAL A 77 4.97 10.21 -0.89
C VAL A 77 3.91 11.19 -1.38
N SER A 78 2.80 10.64 -1.88
CA SER A 78 1.53 11.35 -2.06
C SER A 78 0.54 10.91 -0.99
N VAL A 79 -0.08 11.88 -0.32
CA VAL A 79 -1.08 11.66 0.72
C VAL A 79 -2.47 12.03 0.19
N VAL A 80 -3.37 11.04 0.14
CA VAL A 80 -4.77 11.24 -0.24
C VAL A 80 -5.54 11.97 0.87
N HIS A 81 -6.65 12.58 0.49
CA HIS A 81 -7.62 13.18 1.40
C HIS A 81 -8.15 12.12 2.40
N PRO A 82 -8.34 12.45 3.70
CA PRO A 82 -8.74 11.46 4.71
C PRO A 82 -10.19 10.96 4.53
N HIS A 83 -11.10 11.82 4.04
CA HIS A 83 -12.47 11.39 3.75
C HIS A 83 -12.53 10.59 2.44
N MET A 84 -12.91 9.32 2.55
CA MET A 84 -13.10 8.39 1.44
C MET A 84 -14.61 8.25 1.15
N LEU A 85 -15.11 9.03 0.20
CA LEU A 85 -16.54 9.11 -0.17
C LEU A 85 -16.85 8.19 -1.39
N GLU A 86 -17.85 8.57 -2.20
CA GLU A 86 -18.40 7.79 -3.32
C GLU A 86 -17.35 7.43 -4.38
N ALA A 87 -16.40 8.32 -4.66
CA ALA A 87 -15.31 8.12 -5.63
C ALA A 87 -14.04 7.47 -5.02
N GLY A 88 -14.11 7.03 -3.75
CA GLY A 88 -12.97 6.40 -3.07
C GLY A 88 -11.92 7.41 -2.61
N TRP A 89 -10.64 7.02 -2.71
CA TRP A 89 -9.52 7.85 -2.25
C TRP A 89 -9.26 9.00 -3.21
N LYS A 90 -9.47 10.22 -2.74
CA LYS A 90 -9.34 11.45 -3.53
C LYS A 90 -8.03 12.17 -3.23
N PHE A 91 -7.44 12.78 -4.24
CA PHE A 91 -6.38 13.76 -4.14
C PHE A 91 -7.00 15.16 -4.13
N ALA A 92 -7.22 15.72 -2.93
CA ALA A 92 -7.82 17.05 -2.76
C ALA A 92 -7.14 17.79 -1.59
N PRO A 93 -7.15 19.14 -1.60
CA PRO A 93 -6.58 19.92 -0.51
C PRO A 93 -7.23 19.63 0.85
N TYR A 94 -6.39 19.38 1.84
CA TYR A 94 -6.72 19.15 3.25
C TYR A 94 -5.41 19.22 4.07
N PRO A 95 -5.43 19.67 5.34
CA PRO A 95 -4.23 19.66 6.18
C PRO A 95 -3.53 18.29 6.22
N GLY A 96 -2.30 18.22 5.71
CA GLY A 96 -1.50 16.99 5.64
C GLY A 96 -1.71 16.12 4.40
N SER A 97 -2.72 16.40 3.57
CA SER A 97 -2.81 15.85 2.21
C SER A 97 -1.87 16.59 1.26
N THR A 98 -1.50 15.96 0.15
CA THR A 98 -0.56 16.56 -0.81
C THR A 98 -1.11 16.70 -2.22
N GLY A 99 -2.28 16.11 -2.50
CA GLY A 99 -2.66 15.78 -3.87
C GLY A 99 -1.76 14.68 -4.47
N ASP A 100 -1.95 14.39 -5.75
CA ASP A 100 -1.06 13.50 -6.50
C ASP A 100 0.15 14.28 -7.05
N LYS A 101 1.32 14.01 -6.48
CA LYS A 101 2.59 14.63 -6.89
C LYS A 101 3.17 14.10 -8.20
N LEU A 102 2.69 12.97 -8.72
CA LEU A 102 3.27 12.37 -9.94
C LEU A 102 2.53 12.75 -11.20
N TYR A 103 1.21 12.57 -11.22
CA TYR A 103 0.41 12.70 -12.44
C TYR A 103 -0.67 13.77 -12.33
N GLY A 104 -0.86 14.37 -11.15
CA GLY A 104 -1.91 15.36 -10.92
C GLY A 104 -3.32 14.78 -11.03
N TYR A 105 -3.49 13.47 -10.80
CA TYR A 105 -4.81 12.84 -10.80
C TYR A 105 -5.67 13.31 -9.63
N ASP A 106 -6.99 13.24 -9.82
CA ASP A 106 -7.99 13.59 -8.80
C ASP A 106 -8.28 12.42 -7.85
N TYR A 107 -8.09 11.17 -8.30
CA TYR A 107 -8.43 9.97 -7.55
C TYR A 107 -7.38 8.86 -7.68
N LEU A 108 -7.18 8.09 -6.60
CA LEU A 108 -6.22 6.99 -6.59
C LEU A 108 -6.57 5.87 -7.57
N HIS A 109 -7.86 5.67 -7.88
CA HIS A 109 -8.26 4.65 -8.84
C HIS A 109 -7.71 4.93 -10.25
N GLN A 110 -7.38 6.18 -10.59
CA GLN A 110 -6.74 6.54 -11.86
C GLN A 110 -5.30 6.02 -11.95
N VAL A 111 -4.61 5.89 -10.82
CA VAL A 111 -3.28 5.23 -10.74
C VAL A 111 -3.42 3.73 -11.01
N TYR A 112 -4.50 3.10 -10.53
CA TYR A 112 -4.77 1.69 -10.80
C TYR A 112 -5.18 1.43 -12.26
N THR A 113 -5.91 2.34 -12.90
CA THR A 113 -6.21 2.21 -14.33
C THR A 113 -4.98 2.49 -15.19
N LEU A 114 -4.05 3.36 -14.74
CA LEU A 114 -2.77 3.56 -15.44
C LEU A 114 -1.90 2.29 -15.48
N GLU A 115 -1.95 1.47 -14.44
CA GLU A 115 -1.32 0.13 -14.45
C GLU A 115 -1.93 -0.78 -15.53
N LYS A 116 -3.26 -0.80 -15.59
CA LYS A 116 -4.04 -1.64 -16.50
C LYS A 116 -5.45 -1.07 -16.68
N ASP A 117 -5.77 -0.66 -17.91
CA ASP A 117 -7.01 0.07 -18.22
C ASP A 117 -8.27 -0.72 -17.86
N ASP A 118 -8.29 -2.04 -18.07
CA ASP A 118 -9.44 -2.94 -17.82
C ASP A 118 -9.37 -3.64 -16.46
N ILE A 119 -8.67 -3.08 -15.47
CA ILE A 119 -8.50 -3.75 -14.18
C ILE A 119 -9.82 -3.84 -13.39
N THR A 120 -10.10 -5.04 -12.87
CA THR A 120 -11.13 -5.25 -11.84
C THR A 120 -10.46 -5.43 -10.49
N THR A 121 -10.55 -4.47 -9.56
CA THR A 121 -9.90 -4.56 -8.24
C THR A 121 -10.46 -3.56 -7.22
N ARG A 122 -10.28 -3.85 -5.93
CA ARG A 122 -10.37 -2.81 -4.89
C ARG A 122 -9.19 -1.85 -5.02
N VAL A 123 -9.46 -0.57 -4.77
CA VAL A 123 -8.47 0.51 -4.77
C VAL A 123 -8.16 0.84 -3.31
N THR A 124 -6.94 0.52 -2.87
CA THR A 124 -6.54 0.56 -1.47
C THR A 124 -5.25 1.34 -1.30
N VAL A 125 -4.98 1.78 -0.07
CA VAL A 125 -3.67 2.26 0.36
C VAL A 125 -3.08 1.29 1.39
N PRO A 126 -1.74 1.11 1.46
CA PRO A 126 -0.72 1.80 0.65
C PRO A 126 -0.59 1.23 -0.78
N VAL A 127 0.03 2.02 -1.67
CA VAL A 127 0.49 1.57 -3.00
C VAL A 127 1.95 1.96 -3.17
N LEU A 128 2.82 0.98 -3.39
CA LEU A 128 4.20 1.18 -3.81
C LEU A 128 4.24 1.16 -5.35
N TRP A 129 4.56 2.31 -5.93
CA TRP A 129 4.55 2.58 -7.37
C TRP A 129 5.97 2.72 -7.90
N ASP A 130 6.24 2.13 -9.07
CA ASP A 130 7.49 2.32 -9.80
C ASP A 130 7.32 3.39 -10.89
N LYS A 131 8.04 4.51 -10.77
CA LYS A 131 7.99 5.61 -11.74
C LYS A 131 8.58 5.23 -13.10
N HIS A 132 9.52 4.26 -13.15
CA HIS A 132 10.19 3.87 -14.39
C HIS A 132 9.30 3.01 -15.26
N THR A 133 8.76 1.93 -14.70
CA THR A 133 7.89 1.01 -15.43
C THR A 133 6.42 1.47 -15.47
N LYS A 134 6.08 2.51 -14.69
CA LYS A 134 4.70 3.02 -14.52
C LYS A 134 3.75 1.91 -14.08
N THR A 135 4.19 1.10 -13.13
CA THR A 135 3.40 0.00 -12.59
C THR A 135 3.36 -0.05 -11.07
N ILE A 136 2.33 -0.67 -10.52
CA ILE A 136 2.22 -1.00 -9.10
C ILE A 136 3.18 -2.15 -8.79
N VAL A 137 4.17 -1.88 -7.96
CA VAL A 137 5.07 -2.93 -7.43
C VAL A 137 4.30 -3.78 -6.44
N ASN A 138 3.71 -3.15 -5.42
CA ASN A 138 3.07 -3.85 -4.33
C ASN A 138 1.97 -2.99 -3.68
N ASN A 139 0.86 -3.61 -3.28
CA ASN A 139 -0.20 -2.94 -2.51
C ASN A 139 -0.57 -3.68 -1.21
N GLU A 140 0.26 -4.61 -0.77
CA GLU A 140 0.18 -5.28 0.51
C GLU A 140 1.13 -4.63 1.53
N SER A 141 0.55 -4.06 2.58
CA SER A 141 1.31 -3.37 3.64
C SER A 141 2.38 -4.24 4.30
N ALA A 142 2.09 -5.53 4.54
CA ALA A 142 3.03 -6.45 5.18
C ALA A 142 4.25 -6.72 4.28
N ASP A 143 4.05 -6.86 2.97
CA ASP A 143 5.14 -7.07 2.03
C ASP A 143 5.97 -5.80 1.87
N ILE A 144 5.31 -4.63 1.76
CA ILE A 144 5.99 -3.34 1.60
C ILE A 144 6.95 -3.06 2.74
N ILE A 145 6.56 -3.35 4.00
CA ILE A 145 7.49 -3.14 5.13
C ILE A 145 8.68 -4.10 5.07
N ARG A 146 8.52 -5.34 4.59
CA ARG A 146 9.64 -6.28 4.39
C ARG A 146 10.56 -5.84 3.25
N ILE A 147 10.00 -5.26 2.18
CA ILE A 147 10.77 -4.64 1.10
C ILE A 147 11.62 -3.49 1.67
N PHE A 148 11.01 -2.58 2.41
CA PHE A 148 11.71 -1.43 3.01
C PHE A 148 12.77 -1.85 4.03
N ASN A 149 12.54 -2.94 4.76
CA ASN A 149 13.46 -3.44 5.78
C ASN A 149 14.88 -3.76 5.25
N HIS A 150 14.98 -4.25 4.00
CA HIS A 150 16.26 -4.75 3.47
C HIS A 150 16.65 -4.22 2.10
N ARG A 151 15.69 -4.01 1.19
CA ARG A 151 16.03 -3.84 -0.23
C ARG A 151 16.80 -2.56 -0.53
N PHE A 152 16.76 -1.59 0.36
CA PHE A 152 17.40 -0.29 0.20
C PHE A 152 18.61 -0.08 1.12
N ASN A 153 19.06 -1.11 1.85
CA ASN A 153 20.17 -0.97 2.81
C ASN A 153 21.45 -0.44 2.17
N ALA A 154 21.78 -0.90 0.95
CA ALA A 154 22.95 -0.40 0.21
C ALA A 154 22.84 1.08 -0.18
N LEU A 155 21.62 1.62 -0.31
CA LEU A 155 21.39 3.05 -0.61
C LEU A 155 21.43 3.92 0.63
N THR A 156 20.85 3.45 1.74
CA THR A 156 20.72 4.25 2.97
C THR A 156 21.88 4.07 3.94
N GLY A 157 22.65 2.97 3.80
CA GLY A 157 23.62 2.54 4.79
C GLY A 157 23.00 2.08 6.12
N ASN A 158 21.66 2.02 6.21
CA ASN A 158 20.95 1.57 7.40
C ASN A 158 20.72 0.06 7.30
N GLU A 159 21.36 -0.71 8.17
CA GLU A 159 21.25 -2.17 8.23
C GLU A 159 20.36 -2.68 9.37
N ASP A 160 19.66 -1.80 10.09
CA ASP A 160 18.71 -2.20 11.14
C ASP A 160 17.69 -3.19 10.58
N ASP A 161 17.50 -4.31 11.29
CA ASP A 161 16.66 -5.41 10.83
C ASP A 161 15.48 -5.63 11.78
N TYR A 162 14.28 -5.31 11.30
CA TYR A 162 13.01 -5.54 12.01
C TYR A 162 12.38 -6.92 11.69
N TYR A 163 13.15 -7.81 11.05
CA TYR A 163 12.78 -9.19 10.77
C TYR A 163 13.99 -10.15 10.76
N PRO A 164 14.79 -10.17 11.84
CA PRO A 164 15.99 -10.99 11.87
C PRO A 164 15.65 -12.47 11.85
N GLU A 165 16.52 -13.26 11.21
CA GLU A 165 16.34 -14.70 10.98
C GLU A 165 16.03 -15.47 12.28
N GLN A 166 16.68 -15.12 13.39
CA GLN A 166 16.53 -15.81 14.67
C GLN A 166 15.15 -15.60 15.30
N LEU A 167 14.42 -14.55 14.92
CA LEU A 167 13.12 -14.20 15.48
C LEU A 167 11.96 -14.33 14.47
N CYS A 168 12.25 -14.65 13.20
CA CYS A 168 11.27 -14.59 12.13
C CYS A 168 10.03 -15.45 12.40
N ALA A 169 10.21 -16.67 12.91
CA ALA A 169 9.13 -17.58 13.26
C ALA A 169 8.23 -17.03 14.39
N GLN A 170 8.83 -16.45 15.43
CA GLN A 170 8.08 -15.86 16.55
C GLN A 170 7.33 -14.60 16.10
N ILE A 171 7.96 -13.78 15.26
CA ILE A 171 7.34 -12.59 14.68
C ILE A 171 6.13 -12.97 13.84
N ASP A 172 6.23 -14.02 13.02
CA ASP A 172 5.14 -14.50 12.17
C ASP A 172 3.97 -15.07 12.98
N GLU A 173 4.24 -15.82 14.05
CA GLU A 173 3.23 -16.32 14.98
C GLU A 173 2.44 -15.17 15.62
N ILE A 174 3.15 -14.19 16.19
CA ILE A 174 2.54 -13.00 16.80
C ILE A 174 1.74 -12.21 15.77
N ASN A 175 2.30 -11.99 14.58
CA ASN A 175 1.63 -11.26 13.51
C ASN A 175 0.34 -11.93 13.08
N HIS A 176 0.33 -13.26 12.98
CA HIS A 176 -0.86 -14.03 12.61
C HIS A 176 -1.98 -13.83 13.63
N GLU A 177 -1.69 -14.01 14.93
CA GLU A 177 -2.69 -13.82 15.99
C GLU A 177 -3.23 -12.38 16.02
N ILE A 178 -2.33 -11.38 16.05
CA ILE A 178 -2.71 -9.97 16.10
C ILE A 178 -3.48 -9.56 14.84
N TYR A 179 -3.11 -10.06 13.66
CA TYR A 179 -3.83 -9.77 12.43
C TYR A 179 -5.29 -10.23 12.50
N HIS A 180 -5.52 -11.48 12.87
CA HIS A 180 -6.86 -12.07 12.82
C HIS A 180 -7.77 -11.55 13.93
N ASN A 181 -7.23 -11.35 15.13
CA ASN A 181 -8.00 -11.05 16.33
C ASN A 181 -8.08 -9.55 16.64
N VAL A 182 -7.07 -8.76 16.27
CA VAL A 182 -7.00 -7.33 16.61
C VAL A 182 -7.09 -6.46 15.38
N ASN A 183 -6.09 -6.51 14.48
CA ASN A 183 -5.99 -5.58 13.35
C ASN A 183 -7.20 -5.68 12.42
N ASN A 184 -7.61 -6.89 12.05
CA ASN A 184 -8.82 -7.12 11.26
C ASN A 184 -10.06 -7.34 12.15
N GLY A 185 -9.87 -7.60 13.44
CA GLY A 185 -10.95 -7.83 14.40
C GLY A 185 -11.88 -6.63 14.52
N VAL A 186 -11.31 -5.43 14.66
CA VAL A 186 -12.10 -4.19 14.77
C VAL A 186 -12.95 -3.90 13.52
N TYR A 187 -12.48 -4.28 12.33
CA TYR A 187 -13.24 -4.15 11.07
C TYR A 187 -14.34 -5.19 10.91
N LYS A 188 -14.22 -6.35 11.58
CA LYS A 188 -15.28 -7.37 11.59
C LYS A 188 -16.40 -7.00 12.57
N ALA A 189 -16.05 -6.32 13.66
CA ALA A 189 -16.98 -5.97 14.73
C ALA A 189 -17.82 -4.72 14.42
N GLY A 190 -17.22 -3.71 13.78
CA GLY A 190 -17.91 -2.49 13.32
C GLY A 190 -18.71 -2.73 12.06
#